data_AF-A0A084SF26-F1
#
_entry.id   AF-A0A084SF26-F1
#
_cell.length_a   1.000
_cell.length_b   1.000
_cell.length_c   1.000
_cell.angle_alpha   90.00
_cell.angle_beta   90.00
_cell.angle_gamma   90.00
#
_symmetry.space_group_name_H-M   'P 1'
#
loop_
_entity.id
_entity.type
_entity.pdbx_description
1 polymer ?
#
loop_
_entity_poly.entity_id
_entity_poly.type
_entity_poly.pdbx_seq_one_letter_code
_entity_poly.pdbx_strand_id
1 'polypeptide(L)'
;MLSGLALLLWLLGCAGRDGLLVARDFPVLASAGQEAVEVDFEVVTPRHAGELRQRGVQLPRASRSGDPRAHRDFVELRVTAVGFGLTTGGYLLYCDGLPLPVLVPESLVDLELTSAEPLSDSIYPDRNEALADMAARASGSGRARYAWYRGAGGALIVPTVFSPATTPRIARTMLAVRQELVETGQRELKALLLDMTGNRILRGVFSRVVRMGSEPAVRPSVRKEGPGGEAPAPRQPVTRAAAPAAPPAPASAPGAPAPSPGLVQALTGANPTPPVAAGPRSPQDVSVNPKVPNVRRPDRPIGSSPGQNAQLQADIQYLRSIGAENIRVNQQQVAVHNSQRVGTNRPDLQFDYKGRRYHVEYDTPASGRGPGHQSRITSNDLNADVILLIVP
;
A
#
# COMPACT_ATOMS: atom_id res chain seq x y z
N MET A 1 10.41 -21.50 -46.65
CA MET A 1 10.76 -20.28 -45.89
C MET A 1 10.50 -20.55 -44.41
N LEU A 2 11.27 -19.94 -43.49
CA LEU A 2 11.05 -20.11 -42.05
C LEU A 2 9.78 -19.34 -41.62
N SER A 3 8.87 -19.79 -40.76
CA SER A 3 8.88 -20.74 -39.62
C SER A 3 8.90 -20.05 -38.24
N GLY A 4 7.72 -19.96 -37.64
CA GLY A 4 7.48 -20.36 -36.24
C GLY A 4 7.92 -19.46 -35.08
N LEU A 5 9.04 -18.73 -35.19
CA LEU A 5 9.71 -18.21 -33.98
C LEU A 5 9.12 -16.92 -33.38
N ALA A 6 8.40 -16.12 -34.17
CA ALA A 6 8.02 -14.75 -33.78
C ALA A 6 6.93 -14.67 -32.69
N LEU A 7 6.02 -15.66 -32.60
CA LEU A 7 4.86 -15.57 -31.70
C LEU A 7 5.17 -15.97 -30.24
N LEU A 8 6.30 -16.66 -30.01
CA LEU A 8 6.69 -17.09 -28.67
C LEU A 8 7.22 -15.94 -27.79
N LEU A 9 7.70 -14.85 -28.42
CA LEU A 9 8.32 -13.71 -27.75
C LEU A 9 7.32 -12.64 -27.24
N TRP A 10 6.04 -12.74 -27.61
CA TRP A 10 5.02 -11.75 -27.22
C TRP A 10 4.09 -12.21 -26.08
N LEU A 11 4.13 -13.49 -25.71
CA LEU A 11 3.26 -14.09 -24.68
C LEU A 11 3.93 -14.26 -23.30
N LEU A 12 5.16 -13.75 -23.11
CA LEU A 12 5.80 -13.67 -21.79
C LEU A 12 5.59 -12.31 -21.08
N GLY A 13 4.87 -11.37 -21.71
CA GLY A 13 4.41 -10.15 -21.04
C GLY A 13 3.12 -10.40 -20.25
N CYS A 14 3.08 -9.92 -19.00
CA CYS A 14 1.88 -9.76 -18.17
C CYS A 14 1.23 -11.02 -17.54
N ALA A 15 2.02 -11.83 -16.81
CA ALA A 15 1.57 -12.60 -15.63
C ALA A 15 2.79 -13.03 -14.79
N GLY A 16 2.75 -13.12 -13.45
CA GLY A 16 1.68 -12.79 -12.50
C GLY A 16 2.08 -13.08 -11.03
N ARG A 17 1.16 -12.78 -10.12
CA ARG A 17 1.18 -12.96 -8.64
C ARG A 17 1.78 -14.28 -8.11
N ASP A 18 2.44 -14.13 -6.95
CA ASP A 18 2.29 -14.86 -5.68
C ASP A 18 2.20 -16.41 -5.66
N GLY A 19 3.24 -17.07 -5.12
CA GLY A 19 3.30 -17.29 -3.66
C GLY A 19 3.26 -18.73 -3.10
N LEU A 20 4.08 -18.95 -2.04
CA LEU A 20 4.09 -20.10 -1.10
C LEU A 20 4.63 -21.43 -1.70
N LEU A 21 5.31 -22.37 -1.01
CA LEU A 21 5.87 -22.55 0.35
C LEU A 21 7.08 -23.53 0.20
N VAL A 22 7.86 -24.04 1.18
CA VAL A 22 7.73 -24.25 2.64
C VAL A 22 9.10 -24.04 3.32
N ALA A 23 9.16 -23.56 4.57
CA ALA A 23 10.40 -23.46 5.37
C ALA A 23 10.62 -24.67 6.31
N ARG A 24 11.88 -24.95 6.67
CA ARG A 24 12.28 -25.89 7.73
C ARG A 24 13.36 -25.27 8.65
N ASP A 25 13.08 -25.36 9.95
CA ASP A 25 14.00 -25.51 11.09
C ASP A 25 15.36 -24.77 11.03
N PHE A 26 15.38 -23.54 11.57
CA PHE A 26 16.58 -22.91 12.13
C PHE A 26 16.29 -22.36 13.54
N PRO A 27 17.29 -22.27 14.44
CA PRO A 27 17.06 -22.14 15.88
C PRO A 27 16.65 -20.73 16.33
N VAL A 28 15.98 -20.68 17.47
CA VAL A 28 15.51 -19.44 18.14
C VAL A 28 16.69 -18.57 18.57
N LEU A 29 16.72 -17.33 18.09
CA LEU A 29 17.43 -16.22 18.72
C LEU A 29 16.45 -15.35 19.51
N ALA A 30 16.93 -14.76 20.61
CA ALA A 30 16.07 -14.16 21.63
C ALA A 30 15.40 -12.87 21.18
N SER A 31 14.14 -12.70 21.56
CA SER A 31 13.38 -11.46 21.36
C SER A 31 13.90 -10.35 22.28
N ALA A 32 14.38 -9.26 21.67
CA ALA A 32 14.52 -7.95 22.30
C ALA A 32 13.74 -6.94 21.46
N GLY A 33 12.68 -6.35 22.02
CA GLY A 33 11.84 -5.40 21.30
C GLY A 33 12.54 -4.05 21.16
N GLN A 34 12.89 -3.67 19.93
CA GLN A 34 13.31 -2.30 19.58
C GLN A 34 12.43 -1.80 18.43
N GLU A 35 11.55 -0.87 18.79
CA GLU A 35 10.50 -0.28 17.96
C GLU A 35 11.10 0.69 16.93
N ALA A 36 10.94 0.43 15.63
CA ALA A 36 11.45 1.31 14.58
C ALA A 36 10.79 2.69 14.61
N VAL A 37 11.46 3.66 15.24
CA VAL A 37 11.14 5.09 15.09
C VAL A 37 11.36 5.44 13.64
N GLU A 38 10.28 5.88 13.02
CA GLU A 38 10.26 6.59 11.77
C GLU A 38 11.07 7.88 11.94
N VAL A 39 12.37 7.83 11.63
CA VAL A 39 13.23 9.02 11.64
C VAL A 39 12.95 9.80 10.35
N ASP A 40 11.79 10.43 10.35
CA ASP A 40 11.09 10.84 9.15
C ASP A 40 11.90 11.80 8.27
N PHE A 41 11.79 11.61 6.96
CA PHE A 41 12.25 12.56 5.95
C PHE A 41 11.12 13.50 5.48
N GLU A 42 9.92 13.40 6.04
CA GLU A 42 8.98 14.53 6.11
C GLU A 42 9.64 15.70 6.84
N VAL A 43 10.31 16.52 6.04
CA VAL A 43 9.82 17.87 5.79
C VAL A 43 9.26 18.50 7.05
N VAL A 44 10.17 19.10 7.83
CA VAL A 44 9.83 20.28 8.63
C VAL A 44 9.15 21.26 7.66
N THR A 45 7.82 21.29 7.66
CA THR A 45 7.06 22.02 6.64
C THR A 45 7.48 23.49 6.64
N PRO A 46 7.38 24.24 5.52
CA PRO A 46 7.72 25.66 5.51
C PRO A 46 7.01 26.45 6.62
N ARG A 47 5.81 25.99 6.99
CA ARG A 47 5.07 26.42 8.17
C ARG A 47 5.77 26.05 9.48
N HIS A 48 6.12 24.79 9.73
CA HIS A 48 6.78 24.36 10.96
C HIS A 48 8.20 24.95 11.12
N ALA A 49 8.95 25.10 10.03
CA ALA A 49 10.22 25.82 10.01
C ALA A 49 10.01 27.30 10.37
N GLY A 50 8.95 27.91 9.86
CA GLY A 50 8.50 29.26 10.25
C GLY A 50 8.12 29.36 11.73
N GLU A 51 7.35 28.40 12.26
CA GLU A 51 6.93 28.34 13.67
C GLU A 51 8.13 28.16 14.62
N LEU A 52 9.11 27.33 14.27
CA LEU A 52 10.38 27.18 15.01
C LEU A 52 11.20 28.48 14.99
N ARG A 53 11.33 29.12 13.81
CA ARG A 53 12.02 30.42 13.65
C ARG A 53 11.31 31.53 14.45
N GLN A 54 9.97 31.56 14.46
CA GLN A 54 9.17 32.50 15.27
C GLN A 54 9.30 32.25 16.78
N ARG A 55 9.51 31.00 17.21
CA ARG A 55 9.81 30.62 18.60
C ARG A 55 11.27 30.89 19.01
N GLY A 56 12.07 31.54 18.17
CA GLY A 56 13.47 31.86 18.45
C GLY A 56 14.43 30.67 18.33
N VAL A 57 13.96 29.51 17.85
CA VAL A 57 14.81 28.34 17.62
C VAL A 57 15.66 28.58 16.39
N GLN A 58 16.97 28.80 16.60
CA GLN A 58 17.92 28.91 15.49
C GLN A 58 18.16 27.53 14.86
N LEU A 59 17.44 27.24 13.78
CA LEU A 59 17.81 26.18 12.86
C LEU A 59 19.24 26.46 12.32
N PRO A 60 20.15 25.46 12.28
CA PRO A 60 21.52 25.67 11.82
C PRO A 60 21.56 26.28 10.43
N ARG A 61 22.28 27.40 10.26
CA ARG A 61 22.55 27.95 8.93
C ARG A 61 23.42 26.98 8.12
N ALA A 62 23.25 26.99 6.80
CA ALA A 62 24.01 26.14 5.90
C ALA A 62 25.52 26.31 6.13
N SER A 63 26.15 25.26 6.64
CA SER A 63 27.53 25.32 7.13
C SER A 63 28.50 24.86 6.05
N ARG A 64 29.55 25.66 5.81
CA ARG A 64 30.71 25.26 4.99
C ARG A 64 31.70 24.52 5.88
N SER A 65 31.61 23.20 5.94
CA SER A 65 32.40 22.35 6.84
C SER A 65 33.16 21.26 6.09
N GLY A 66 34.12 21.66 5.26
CA GLY A 66 34.93 20.76 4.43
C GLY A 66 34.11 20.07 3.33
N ASP A 67 34.63 18.96 2.79
CA ASP A 67 33.86 18.02 1.97
C ASP A 67 32.85 17.29 2.86
N PRO A 68 31.53 17.40 2.61
CA PRO A 68 30.51 16.71 3.39
C PRO A 68 30.64 15.18 3.39
N ARG A 69 31.33 14.57 2.40
CA ARG A 69 31.62 13.13 2.36
C ARG A 69 32.64 12.70 3.42
N ALA A 70 33.54 13.60 3.82
CA ALA A 70 34.55 13.36 4.86
C ALA A 70 34.02 13.62 6.28
N HIS A 71 32.81 14.17 6.42
CA HIS A 71 32.21 14.45 7.72
C HIS A 71 31.70 13.16 8.37
N ARG A 72 32.06 12.89 9.64
CA ARG A 72 31.71 11.63 10.35
C ARG A 72 30.21 11.26 10.32
N ASP A 73 29.34 12.28 10.31
CA ASP A 73 27.88 12.12 10.25
C ASP A 73 27.36 11.72 8.86
N PHE A 74 28.22 11.59 7.83
CA PHE A 74 27.83 11.23 6.47
C PHE A 74 27.24 9.82 6.43
N VAL A 75 26.06 9.68 5.81
CA VAL A 75 25.26 8.46 5.82
C VAL A 75 26.04 7.22 5.37
N GLU A 76 26.92 7.34 4.37
CA GLU A 76 27.69 6.20 3.85
C GLU A 76 28.82 5.71 4.77
N LEU A 77 29.31 6.57 5.68
CA LEU A 77 30.23 6.17 6.73
C LEU A 77 29.51 5.46 7.89
N ARG A 78 28.23 5.82 8.14
CA ARG A 78 27.43 5.28 9.25
C ARG A 78 26.59 4.05 8.90
N VAL A 79 26.21 3.84 7.63
CA VAL A 79 25.43 2.65 7.24
C VAL A 79 26.20 1.36 7.55
N THR A 80 25.56 0.44 8.27
CA THR A 80 26.07 -0.91 8.58
C THR A 80 25.40 -1.96 7.69
N ALA A 81 24.09 -1.83 7.43
CA ALA A 81 23.31 -2.70 6.56
C ALA A 81 22.21 -1.94 5.79
N VAL A 82 21.70 -2.56 4.72
CA VAL A 82 20.57 -2.05 3.94
C VAL A 82 19.54 -3.18 3.79
N GLY A 83 18.30 -2.92 4.18
CA GLY A 83 17.14 -3.77 3.86
C GLY A 83 16.25 -3.13 2.79
N PHE A 84 15.26 -3.87 2.30
CA PHE A 84 14.20 -3.36 1.42
C PHE A 84 12.86 -3.41 2.15
N GLY A 85 12.11 -2.31 2.11
CA GLY A 85 10.82 -2.17 2.79
C GLY A 85 9.70 -2.83 1.99
N LEU A 86 9.50 -4.14 2.16
CA LEU A 86 8.47 -4.90 1.42
C LEU A 86 7.03 -4.36 1.62
N THR A 87 6.76 -3.65 2.71
CA THR A 87 5.44 -3.07 3.02
C THR A 87 5.40 -1.54 2.84
N THR A 88 6.46 -0.84 3.25
CA THR A 88 6.56 0.63 3.19
C THR A 88 7.01 1.15 1.82
N GLY A 89 7.60 0.28 0.98
CA GLY A 89 8.33 0.66 -0.23
C GLY A 89 9.74 1.21 0.06
N GLY A 90 10.60 1.23 -0.95
CA GLY A 90 11.97 1.73 -0.82
C GLY A 90 12.86 0.90 0.10
N TYR A 91 13.80 1.56 0.79
CA TYR A 91 14.91 0.91 1.50
C TYR A 91 14.98 1.30 2.97
N LEU A 92 15.51 0.41 3.80
CA LEU A 92 15.77 0.64 5.22
C LEU A 92 17.28 0.69 5.46
N LEU A 93 17.80 1.85 5.83
CA LEU A 93 19.21 2.05 6.18
C LEU A 93 19.43 1.83 7.68
N TYR A 94 20.17 0.79 8.02
CA TYR A 94 20.64 0.57 9.39
C TYR A 94 21.94 1.35 9.56
N CYS A 95 21.96 2.31 10.49
CA CYS A 95 23.06 3.25 10.68
C CYS A 95 23.64 3.14 12.10
N ASP A 96 24.95 2.99 12.22
CA ASP A 96 25.64 3.03 13.51
C ASP A 96 25.36 4.34 14.26
N GLY A 97 25.18 4.25 15.58
CA GLY A 97 24.80 5.36 16.45
C GLY A 97 23.42 5.98 16.18
N LEU A 98 22.58 5.37 15.33
CA LEU A 98 21.12 5.55 15.38
C LEU A 98 20.52 4.29 15.98
N PRO A 99 19.52 4.39 16.87
CA PRO A 99 18.96 3.19 17.49
C PRO A 99 18.14 2.36 16.50
N LEU A 100 17.62 2.98 15.43
CA LEU A 100 16.46 2.53 14.66
C LEU A 100 16.64 2.89 13.16
N PRO A 101 16.07 2.12 12.22
CA PRO A 101 16.40 2.22 10.79
C PRO A 101 15.82 3.47 10.12
N VAL A 102 16.54 3.98 9.13
CA VAL A 102 16.22 5.21 8.38
C VAL A 102 15.61 4.83 7.03
N LEU A 103 14.33 5.16 6.80
CA LEU A 103 13.60 4.86 5.58
C LEU A 103 14.06 5.77 4.43
N VAL A 104 14.43 5.19 3.29
CA VAL A 104 14.73 5.91 2.05
C VAL A 104 13.67 5.54 1.01
N PRO A 105 12.69 6.43 0.73
CA PRO A 105 11.71 6.21 -0.31
C PRO A 105 12.35 5.97 -1.68
N GLU A 106 11.74 5.12 -2.49
CA GLU A 106 12.28 4.74 -3.81
C GLU A 106 12.41 5.94 -4.78
N SER A 107 11.59 6.98 -4.60
CA SER A 107 11.68 8.27 -5.30
C SER A 107 12.92 9.11 -4.96
N LEU A 108 13.72 8.68 -3.98
CA LEU A 108 15.04 9.26 -3.66
C LEU A 108 16.20 8.43 -4.23
N VAL A 109 15.93 7.32 -4.93
CA VAL A 109 16.95 6.35 -5.34
C VAL A 109 17.04 6.27 -6.85
N ASP A 110 18.22 6.57 -7.39
CA ASP A 110 18.56 6.41 -8.81
C ASP A 110 19.77 5.49 -8.92
N LEU A 111 19.56 4.21 -9.25
CA LEU A 111 20.63 3.22 -9.35
C LEU A 111 21.36 3.25 -10.71
N GLU A 112 20.90 4.07 -11.66
CA GLU A 112 21.51 4.24 -12.99
C GLU A 112 22.43 5.47 -13.03
N LEU A 113 22.20 6.45 -12.14
CA LEU A 113 23.00 7.66 -11.97
C LEU A 113 24.43 7.38 -11.47
N THR A 114 25.29 7.03 -12.41
CA THR A 114 26.71 6.70 -12.22
C THR A 114 27.66 7.90 -12.23
N SER A 115 27.19 9.09 -12.62
CA SER A 115 27.97 10.34 -12.57
C SER A 115 27.09 11.55 -12.24
N ALA A 116 27.46 12.30 -11.19
CA ALA A 116 26.75 13.50 -10.75
C ALA A 116 27.71 14.46 -10.04
N GLU A 117 27.47 15.77 -10.14
CA GLU A 117 28.30 16.82 -9.51
C GLU A 117 27.61 17.42 -8.28
N PRO A 118 28.33 17.68 -7.17
CA PRO A 118 27.76 18.42 -6.05
C PRO A 118 27.44 19.86 -6.49
N LEU A 119 26.32 20.39 -6.00
CA LEU A 119 25.91 21.78 -6.25
C LEU A 119 26.86 22.76 -5.55
N SER A 120 27.21 22.44 -4.30
CA SER A 120 28.26 23.06 -3.50
C SER A 120 28.56 22.17 -2.29
N ASP A 121 29.62 22.48 -1.55
CA ASP A 121 30.00 21.82 -0.28
C ASP A 121 29.14 22.27 0.92
N SER A 122 28.07 23.04 0.66
CA SER A 122 27.16 23.53 1.70
C SER A 122 26.23 22.42 2.17
N ILE A 123 26.15 22.22 3.49
CA ILE A 123 25.16 21.32 4.09
C ILE A 123 23.92 22.13 4.47
N TYR A 124 22.80 21.92 3.76
CA TYR A 124 21.52 22.58 4.01
C TYR A 124 20.82 22.01 5.27
N PRO A 125 19.98 22.79 5.98
CA PRO A 125 19.32 22.31 7.20
C PRO A 125 18.25 21.23 6.94
N ASP A 126 17.66 21.21 5.75
CA ASP A 126 16.66 20.23 5.34
C ASP A 126 16.69 19.98 3.80
N ARG A 127 15.94 18.97 3.36
CA ARG A 127 15.89 18.55 1.95
C ARG A 127 15.23 19.59 1.03
N ASN A 128 14.28 20.38 1.52
CA ASN A 128 13.55 21.35 0.71
C ASN A 128 14.40 22.59 0.42
N GLU A 129 15.16 23.10 1.39
CA GLU A 129 16.12 24.17 1.14
C GLU A 129 17.23 23.72 0.17
N ALA A 130 17.68 22.46 0.26
CA ALA A 130 18.62 21.89 -0.72
C ALA A 130 18.03 21.80 -2.14
N LEU A 131 16.79 21.32 -2.29
CA LEU A 131 16.11 21.24 -3.59
C LEU A 131 15.77 22.61 -4.17
N ALA A 132 15.43 23.59 -3.33
CA ALA A 132 15.14 24.96 -3.77
C ALA A 132 16.40 25.63 -4.37
N ASP A 133 17.56 25.47 -3.73
CA ASP A 133 18.82 26.02 -4.26
C ASP A 133 19.31 25.21 -5.49
N MET A 134 19.06 23.90 -5.56
CA MET A 134 19.25 23.11 -6.79
C MET A 134 18.41 23.64 -7.96
N ALA A 135 17.13 23.92 -7.74
CA ALA A 135 16.23 24.45 -8.77
C ALA A 135 16.63 25.87 -9.20
N ALA A 136 16.97 26.75 -8.24
CA ALA A 136 17.43 28.11 -8.52
C ALA A 136 18.77 28.15 -9.28
N ARG A 137 19.60 27.11 -9.16
CA ARG A 137 20.92 26.97 -9.81
C ARG A 137 20.96 25.88 -10.89
N ALA A 138 19.81 25.60 -11.52
CA ALA A 138 19.68 24.69 -12.66
C ALA A 138 20.32 25.28 -13.94
N SER A 139 21.65 25.42 -13.94
CA SER A 139 22.42 25.79 -15.13
C SER A 139 22.37 24.66 -16.17
N GLY A 140 22.20 25.01 -17.45
CA GLY A 140 22.02 24.06 -18.56
C GLY A 140 23.26 23.25 -18.98
N SER A 141 24.11 22.83 -18.04
CA SER A 141 25.32 22.04 -18.31
C SER A 141 25.07 20.57 -18.66
N GLY A 142 23.81 20.12 -18.62
CA GLY A 142 23.38 18.75 -18.95
C GLY A 142 23.82 17.66 -17.97
N ARG A 143 24.73 17.97 -17.03
CA ARG A 143 25.16 17.05 -15.98
C ARG A 143 24.14 17.01 -14.84
N ALA A 144 23.86 15.81 -14.34
CA ALA A 144 23.10 15.62 -13.11
C ALA A 144 23.82 16.28 -11.93
N ARG A 145 23.06 16.95 -11.06
CA ARG A 145 23.58 17.64 -9.87
C ARG A 145 22.82 17.21 -8.62
N TYR A 146 23.47 17.26 -7.48
CA TYR A 146 22.86 16.91 -6.19
C TYR A 146 23.38 17.84 -5.07
N ALA A 147 22.73 17.83 -3.91
CA ALA A 147 23.08 18.66 -2.76
C ALA A 147 23.05 17.84 -1.46
N TRP A 148 23.67 18.36 -0.39
CA TRP A 148 23.81 17.68 0.90
C TRP A 148 22.92 18.32 1.96
N TYR A 149 22.07 17.58 2.65
CA TYR A 149 21.24 18.12 3.72
C TYR A 149 21.37 17.34 5.03
N ARG A 150 20.97 17.98 6.12
CA ARG A 150 20.83 17.36 7.44
C ARG A 150 19.56 16.50 7.47
N GLY A 151 19.73 15.19 7.32
CA GLY A 151 18.66 14.18 7.37
C GLY A 151 18.55 13.52 8.75
N ALA A 152 17.55 12.67 8.91
CA ALA A 152 17.33 11.85 10.11
C ALA A 152 17.40 12.67 11.44
N GLY A 153 16.52 13.66 11.59
CA GLY A 153 16.52 14.57 12.76
C GLY A 153 17.78 15.44 12.89
N GLY A 154 18.58 15.56 11.83
CA GLY A 154 19.87 16.25 11.80
C GLY A 154 21.07 15.36 12.15
N ALA A 155 20.85 14.10 12.54
CA ALA A 155 21.90 13.17 12.93
C ALA A 155 22.73 12.63 11.74
N LEU A 156 22.23 12.74 10.51
CA LEU A 156 22.93 12.32 9.30
C LEU A 156 23.14 13.48 8.33
N ILE A 157 24.21 13.40 7.52
CA ILE A 157 24.35 14.15 6.28
C ILE A 157 23.99 13.23 5.12
N VAL A 158 23.05 13.66 4.28
CA VAL A 158 22.39 12.83 3.27
C VAL A 158 22.36 13.58 1.92
N PRO A 159 22.62 12.93 0.77
CA PRO A 159 22.45 13.57 -0.53
C PRO A 159 20.96 13.68 -0.92
N THR A 160 20.61 14.62 -1.79
CA THR A 160 19.24 14.76 -2.32
C THR A 160 18.76 13.58 -3.17
N VAL A 161 19.68 12.74 -3.65
CA VAL A 161 19.46 11.46 -4.35
C VAL A 161 20.52 10.43 -3.91
N PHE A 162 20.11 9.18 -3.70
CA PHE A 162 20.99 8.03 -3.47
C PHE A 162 21.30 7.34 -4.79
N SER A 163 22.57 7.26 -5.17
CA SER A 163 23.01 6.66 -6.43
C SER A 163 24.44 6.13 -6.35
N PRO A 164 24.92 5.38 -7.37
CA PRO A 164 26.33 5.03 -7.47
C PRO A 164 27.29 6.24 -7.48
N ALA A 165 26.83 7.43 -7.91
CA ALA A 165 27.61 8.67 -7.89
C ALA A 165 27.65 9.37 -6.52
N THR A 166 26.57 9.30 -5.74
CA THR A 166 26.44 10.02 -4.45
C THR A 166 26.75 9.15 -3.24
N THR A 167 26.40 7.86 -3.29
CA THR A 167 26.59 6.84 -2.25
C THR A 167 26.92 5.47 -2.87
N PRO A 168 28.11 5.27 -3.45
CA PRO A 168 28.52 4.04 -4.15
C PRO A 168 28.46 2.74 -3.33
N ARG A 169 28.68 2.78 -2.02
CA ARG A 169 28.60 1.61 -1.13
C ARG A 169 27.14 1.28 -0.83
N ILE A 170 26.33 2.27 -0.46
CA ILE A 170 24.89 2.07 -0.19
C ILE A 170 24.19 1.59 -1.46
N ALA A 171 24.41 2.25 -2.60
CA ALA A 171 23.78 1.91 -3.88
C ALA A 171 24.17 0.49 -4.36
N ARG A 172 25.40 0.04 -4.08
CA ARG A 172 25.81 -1.35 -4.36
C ARG A 172 25.02 -2.36 -3.52
N THR A 173 24.79 -2.09 -2.24
CA THR A 173 23.95 -2.96 -1.40
C THR A 173 22.47 -2.88 -1.82
N MET A 174 21.95 -1.69 -2.17
CA MET A 174 20.61 -1.53 -2.74
C MET A 174 20.39 -2.33 -4.04
N LEU A 175 21.40 -2.38 -4.91
CA LEU A 175 21.42 -3.22 -6.11
C LEU A 175 21.45 -4.71 -5.77
N ALA A 176 22.33 -5.14 -4.87
CA ALA A 176 22.44 -6.53 -4.44
C ALA A 176 21.12 -7.04 -3.82
N VAL A 177 20.48 -6.25 -2.96
CA VAL A 177 19.18 -6.59 -2.36
C VAL A 177 18.07 -6.65 -3.42
N ARG A 178 18.04 -5.74 -4.42
CA ARG A 178 17.11 -5.87 -5.57
C ARG A 178 17.37 -7.15 -6.38
N GLN A 179 18.63 -7.51 -6.61
CA GLN A 179 19.00 -8.74 -7.32
C GLN A 179 18.57 -9.98 -6.54
N GLU A 180 18.83 -10.04 -5.24
CA GLU A 180 18.44 -11.16 -4.37
C GLU A 180 16.91 -11.32 -4.27
N LEU A 181 16.15 -10.21 -4.22
CA LEU A 181 14.69 -10.23 -4.29
C LEU A 181 14.19 -10.79 -5.63
N VAL A 182 14.77 -10.35 -6.76
CA VAL A 182 14.40 -10.85 -8.09
C VAL A 182 14.78 -12.33 -8.25
N GLU A 183 15.96 -12.75 -7.80
CA GLU A 183 16.38 -14.15 -7.85
C GLU A 183 15.56 -15.06 -6.94
N THR A 184 15.14 -14.58 -5.77
CA THR A 184 14.29 -15.34 -4.84
C THR A 184 12.88 -15.46 -5.38
N GLY A 185 12.28 -14.36 -5.82
CA GLY A 185 10.98 -14.38 -6.51
C GLY A 185 10.99 -15.27 -7.77
N GLN A 186 12.07 -15.24 -8.57
CA GLN A 186 12.22 -16.14 -9.72
C GLN A 186 12.39 -17.61 -9.31
N ARG A 187 13.10 -17.92 -8.22
CA ARG A 187 13.28 -19.31 -7.74
C ARG A 187 11.96 -19.88 -7.23
N GLU A 188 11.22 -19.11 -6.44
CA GLU A 188 9.89 -19.50 -5.96
C GLU A 188 8.89 -19.66 -7.11
N LEU A 189 8.83 -18.70 -8.05
CA LEU A 189 7.95 -18.79 -9.22
C LEU A 189 8.29 -19.99 -10.12
N LYS A 190 9.58 -20.31 -10.31
CA LYS A 190 10.02 -21.50 -11.06
C LYS A 190 9.63 -22.80 -10.35
N ALA A 191 9.75 -22.87 -9.03
CA ALA A 191 9.34 -24.05 -8.25
C ALA A 191 7.82 -24.28 -8.32
N LEU A 192 7.03 -23.23 -8.12
CA LEU A 192 5.57 -23.26 -8.18
C LEU A 192 5.05 -23.66 -9.58
N LEU A 193 5.68 -23.14 -10.64
CA LEU A 193 5.35 -23.49 -12.02
C LEU A 193 5.73 -24.94 -12.38
N LEU A 194 6.78 -25.49 -11.77
CA LEU A 194 7.13 -26.90 -11.88
C LEU A 194 6.04 -27.80 -11.25
N ASP A 195 5.63 -27.49 -10.01
CA ASP A 195 4.62 -28.28 -9.27
C ASP A 195 3.23 -28.23 -9.94
N MET A 196 2.81 -27.04 -10.39
CA MET A 196 1.58 -26.87 -11.17
C MET A 196 1.58 -27.71 -12.47
N THR A 197 2.75 -27.92 -13.08
CA THR A 197 2.88 -28.70 -14.32
C THR A 197 2.88 -30.20 -14.01
N GLY A 198 3.60 -30.64 -12.98
CA GLY A 198 3.61 -32.04 -12.52
C GLY A 198 2.23 -32.55 -12.11
N ASN A 199 1.50 -31.78 -11.31
CA ASN A 199 0.15 -32.14 -10.84
C ASN A 199 -0.90 -32.27 -11.96
N ARG A 200 -0.71 -31.61 -13.12
CA ARG A 200 -1.63 -31.74 -14.27
C ARG A 200 -1.47 -33.06 -15.02
N ILE A 201 -0.25 -33.61 -15.11
CA ILE A 201 0.01 -34.87 -15.82
C ILE A 201 -0.64 -36.05 -15.07
N LEU A 202 -0.55 -36.08 -13.73
CA LEU A 202 -1.15 -37.13 -12.89
C LEU A 202 -2.69 -37.19 -12.98
N ARG A 203 -3.38 -36.04 -13.08
CA ARG A 203 -4.85 -36.02 -13.25
C ARG A 203 -5.33 -36.48 -14.63
N GLY A 204 -4.49 -36.41 -15.66
CA GLY A 204 -4.85 -36.82 -17.02
C GLY A 204 -5.15 -38.32 -17.16
N VAL A 205 -4.54 -39.17 -16.33
CA VAL A 205 -4.59 -40.64 -16.50
C VAL A 205 -5.83 -41.27 -15.84
N PHE A 206 -6.31 -40.72 -14.72
CA PHE A 206 -7.42 -41.32 -13.94
C PHE A 206 -8.84 -40.95 -14.41
N SER A 207 -8.99 -40.08 -15.42
CA SER A 207 -10.27 -39.48 -15.80
C SER A 207 -11.06 -40.26 -16.87
N ARG A 208 -10.66 -41.50 -17.22
CA ARG A 208 -11.09 -42.18 -18.45
C ARG A 208 -11.92 -43.47 -18.29
N VAL A 209 -12.48 -43.71 -17.11
CA VAL A 209 -13.41 -44.84 -16.85
C VAL A 209 -14.63 -44.33 -16.05
N VAL A 210 -15.80 -44.95 -16.27
CA VAL A 210 -17.10 -44.67 -15.61
C VAL A 210 -17.83 -43.39 -16.02
N ARG A 211 -18.48 -43.42 -17.19
CA ARG A 211 -19.96 -43.37 -17.28
C ARG A 211 -20.47 -43.70 -18.68
N MET A 212 -21.59 -44.42 -18.76
CA MET A 212 -22.28 -44.79 -20.00
C MET A 212 -23.78 -44.92 -19.71
N GLY A 213 -24.62 -44.41 -20.63
CA GLY A 213 -26.09 -44.50 -20.57
C GLY A 213 -26.78 -43.52 -19.61
N SER A 214 -27.99 -43.02 -19.90
CA SER A 214 -28.76 -43.05 -21.15
C SER A 214 -29.73 -41.87 -21.21
N GLU A 215 -30.03 -41.37 -22.41
CA GLU A 215 -31.14 -40.46 -22.72
C GLU A 215 -32.33 -41.29 -23.30
N PRO A 216 -33.58 -40.78 -23.33
CA PRO A 216 -33.99 -39.97 -24.49
C PRO A 216 -34.94 -38.80 -24.15
N ALA A 217 -35.16 -37.91 -25.12
CA ALA A 217 -35.89 -36.65 -24.98
C ALA A 217 -37.30 -36.65 -25.63
N VAL A 218 -38.15 -35.69 -25.21
CA VAL A 218 -39.39 -35.29 -25.91
C VAL A 218 -39.51 -33.75 -25.92
N ARG A 219 -40.02 -33.19 -27.02
CA ARG A 219 -40.38 -31.78 -27.28
C ARG A 219 -41.84 -31.73 -27.82
N PRO A 220 -42.44 -30.56 -28.08
CA PRO A 220 -42.63 -29.37 -27.24
C PRO A 220 -44.14 -28.98 -27.16
N SER A 221 -44.48 -27.81 -26.61
CA SER A 221 -45.84 -27.23 -26.72
C SER A 221 -45.79 -25.70 -26.83
N VAL A 222 -46.86 -25.08 -27.36
CA VAL A 222 -46.93 -23.68 -27.81
C VAL A 222 -48.28 -23.06 -27.38
N ARG A 223 -48.34 -21.73 -27.13
CA ARG A 223 -49.27 -20.76 -27.79
C ARG A 223 -49.82 -19.59 -26.91
N LYS A 224 -49.63 -18.34 -27.41
CA LYS A 224 -50.43 -17.07 -27.24
C LYS A 224 -50.59 -16.44 -25.83
N GLU A 225 -50.35 -15.14 -25.65
CA GLU A 225 -51.24 -13.93 -25.84
C GLU A 225 -52.44 -13.89 -24.86
N GLY A 226 -52.88 -12.75 -24.31
CA GLY A 226 -52.75 -11.36 -24.78
C GLY A 226 -52.73 -10.24 -23.69
N PRO A 227 -53.20 -9.00 -23.96
CA PRO A 227 -52.62 -7.78 -23.35
C PRO A 227 -53.53 -6.88 -22.49
N GLY A 228 -52.86 -5.95 -21.76
CA GLY A 228 -53.33 -4.69 -21.16
C GLY A 228 -52.07 -3.90 -20.76
N GLY A 229 -51.92 -2.57 -20.93
CA GLY A 229 -52.75 -1.49 -20.37
C GLY A 229 -52.16 -1.08 -19.01
N GLU A 230 -51.75 0.15 -18.72
CA GLU A 230 -51.82 1.44 -19.44
C GLU A 230 -50.72 2.40 -18.90
N ALA A 231 -50.35 3.47 -19.60
CA ALA A 231 -49.26 4.38 -19.19
C ALA A 231 -49.65 5.88 -19.26
N PRO A 232 -49.50 6.65 -18.15
CA PRO A 232 -49.52 8.11 -18.19
C PRO A 232 -48.13 8.69 -18.48
N ALA A 233 -48.09 9.75 -19.30
CA ALA A 233 -46.85 10.38 -19.78
C ALA A 233 -46.48 11.66 -18.95
N PRO A 234 -45.58 12.57 -19.38
CA PRO A 234 -44.60 13.17 -18.45
C PRO A 234 -45.00 14.55 -17.90
N ARG A 235 -44.34 14.98 -16.82
CA ARG A 235 -44.30 16.38 -16.38
C ARG A 235 -42.99 17.04 -16.80
N GLN A 236 -43.10 18.16 -17.50
CA GLN A 236 -41.97 19.00 -17.94
C GLN A 236 -41.53 20.00 -16.85
N PRO A 237 -40.33 20.63 -17.00
CA PRO A 237 -39.65 21.27 -15.88
C PRO A 237 -40.16 22.68 -15.55
N VAL A 238 -39.95 23.08 -14.29
CA VAL A 238 -40.16 24.46 -13.83
C VAL A 238 -38.80 25.13 -13.61
N THR A 239 -38.49 26.14 -14.41
CA THR A 239 -37.32 27.01 -14.21
C THR A 239 -37.72 28.24 -13.39
N ARG A 240 -37.04 28.51 -12.26
CA ARG A 240 -37.08 29.85 -11.65
C ARG A 240 -35.85 30.21 -10.81
N ALA A 241 -35.22 31.31 -11.21
CA ALA A 241 -34.41 32.28 -10.46
C ALA A 241 -33.28 31.79 -9.53
N ALA A 242 -32.09 32.33 -9.76
CA ALA A 242 -31.04 32.40 -8.75
C ALA A 242 -31.38 33.43 -7.65
N ALA A 243 -30.83 33.22 -6.46
CA ALA A 243 -30.86 34.12 -5.31
C ALA A 243 -29.41 34.31 -4.77
N PRO A 244 -29.10 35.37 -4.01
CA PRO A 244 -27.73 35.88 -3.89
C PRO A 244 -26.81 35.05 -2.97
N ALA A 245 -25.51 35.30 -3.10
CA ALA A 245 -24.45 34.62 -2.36
C ALA A 245 -24.58 34.81 -0.83
N ALA A 246 -24.31 33.72 -0.09
CA ALA A 246 -24.22 33.75 1.37
C ALA A 246 -22.91 34.42 1.84
N PRO A 247 -22.90 35.11 3.00
CA PRO A 247 -21.68 35.62 3.61
C PRO A 247 -20.74 34.47 4.04
N PRO A 248 -19.42 34.72 4.15
CA PRO A 248 -18.46 33.70 4.54
C PRO A 248 -18.73 33.16 5.95
N ALA A 249 -18.69 31.84 6.11
CA ALA A 249 -18.84 31.18 7.40
C ALA A 249 -17.66 31.51 8.33
N PRO A 250 -17.89 31.60 9.66
CA PRO A 250 -16.81 31.78 10.63
C PRO A 250 -15.87 30.56 10.63
N ALA A 251 -14.59 30.81 10.92
CA ALA A 251 -13.54 29.79 10.83
C ALA A 251 -13.79 28.60 11.77
N SER A 252 -13.66 27.39 11.24
CA SER A 252 -13.82 26.14 11.99
C SER A 252 -12.80 26.00 13.12
N ALA A 253 -13.27 25.49 14.27
CA ALA A 253 -12.44 24.87 15.29
C ALA A 253 -11.57 23.73 14.70
N PRO A 254 -10.45 23.31 15.33
CA PRO A 254 -9.54 22.30 14.77
C PRO A 254 -10.31 21.04 14.37
N GLY A 255 -10.32 20.76 13.07
CA GLY A 255 -11.18 19.74 12.48
C GLY A 255 -10.77 18.32 12.88
N ALA A 256 -11.76 17.43 12.96
CA ALA A 256 -11.52 16.00 12.84
C ALA A 256 -10.77 15.70 11.52
N PRO A 257 -9.96 14.62 11.45
CA PRO A 257 -9.25 14.28 10.23
C PRO A 257 -10.20 14.12 9.03
N ALA A 258 -9.71 14.48 7.84
CA ALA A 258 -10.41 14.20 6.59
C ALA A 258 -10.52 12.68 6.38
N PRO A 259 -11.52 12.17 5.62
CA PRO A 259 -11.57 10.75 5.28
C PRO A 259 -10.32 10.32 4.50
N SER A 260 -9.87 9.09 4.77
CA SER A 260 -8.64 8.51 4.25
C SER A 260 -8.60 8.60 2.72
N PRO A 261 -7.57 9.22 2.11
CA PRO A 261 -7.50 9.37 0.66
C PRO A 261 -7.64 8.03 -0.08
N GLY A 262 -6.99 6.96 0.42
CA GLY A 262 -7.09 5.62 -0.16
C GLY A 262 -8.50 4.99 -0.08
N LEU A 263 -9.30 5.32 0.94
CA LEU A 263 -10.70 4.88 1.05
C LEU A 263 -11.57 5.58 -0.01
N VAL A 264 -11.42 6.91 -0.12
CA VAL A 264 -12.13 7.70 -1.14
C VAL A 264 -11.76 7.21 -2.55
N GLN A 265 -10.47 6.96 -2.80
CA GLN A 265 -9.93 6.48 -4.07
C GLN A 265 -10.43 5.07 -4.43
N ALA A 266 -10.51 4.16 -3.45
CA ALA A 266 -11.09 2.83 -3.66
C ALA A 266 -12.59 2.87 -3.99
N LEU A 267 -13.35 3.76 -3.35
CA LEU A 267 -14.80 3.89 -3.55
C LEU A 267 -15.19 4.66 -4.82
N THR A 268 -14.24 5.34 -5.46
CA THR A 268 -14.36 5.85 -6.85
C THR A 268 -13.88 4.85 -7.91
N GLY A 269 -13.40 3.66 -7.50
CA GLY A 269 -13.04 2.55 -8.39
C GLY A 269 -11.54 2.38 -8.64
N ALA A 270 -10.68 3.20 -8.03
CA ALA A 270 -9.23 3.15 -8.18
C ALA A 270 -8.56 2.69 -6.87
N ASN A 271 -8.90 1.49 -6.39
CA ASN A 271 -8.36 0.94 -5.14
C ASN A 271 -6.82 0.87 -5.19
N PRO A 272 -6.10 1.60 -4.31
CA PRO A 272 -4.63 1.59 -4.30
C PRO A 272 -4.03 0.29 -3.77
N THR A 273 -4.85 -0.57 -3.14
CA THR A 273 -4.40 -1.83 -2.54
C THR A 273 -4.08 -2.86 -3.63
N PRO A 274 -2.83 -3.36 -3.74
CA PRO A 274 -2.50 -4.43 -4.68
C PRO A 274 -3.35 -5.66 -4.37
N PRO A 275 -4.10 -6.23 -5.32
CA PRO A 275 -5.00 -7.32 -5.00
C PRO A 275 -4.21 -8.63 -4.82
N VAL A 276 -4.41 -9.35 -3.72
CA VAL A 276 -3.77 -10.65 -3.43
C VAL A 276 -4.59 -11.81 -4.01
N ALA A 277 -3.95 -12.93 -4.35
CA ALA A 277 -4.65 -14.14 -4.80
C ALA A 277 -5.33 -14.87 -3.62
N ALA A 278 -6.52 -15.44 -3.84
CA ALA A 278 -7.22 -16.20 -2.81
C ALA A 278 -6.54 -17.55 -2.53
N GLY A 279 -6.12 -17.77 -1.29
CA GLY A 279 -5.48 -19.00 -0.84
C GLY A 279 -6.48 -20.01 -0.24
N PRO A 280 -5.97 -21.16 0.24
CA PRO A 280 -6.77 -22.09 1.04
C PRO A 280 -7.27 -21.44 2.33
N ARG A 281 -8.57 -21.52 2.61
CA ARG A 281 -9.16 -21.06 3.87
C ARG A 281 -8.65 -21.91 5.04
N SER A 282 -8.39 -21.27 6.18
CA SER A 282 -7.99 -22.00 7.39
C SER A 282 -9.12 -22.94 7.87
N PRO A 283 -8.82 -24.11 8.48
CA PRO A 283 -9.86 -25.00 9.01
C PRO A 283 -10.81 -24.31 10.00
N GLN A 284 -10.32 -23.33 10.76
CA GLN A 284 -11.09 -22.50 11.68
C GLN A 284 -12.05 -21.55 10.94
N ASP A 285 -11.65 -21.05 9.76
CA ASP A 285 -12.49 -20.21 8.91
C ASP A 285 -13.42 -21.02 7.98
N VAL A 286 -13.20 -22.33 7.81
CA VAL A 286 -14.14 -23.24 7.13
C VAL A 286 -15.22 -23.76 8.10
N SER A 287 -14.85 -24.05 9.35
CA SER A 287 -15.76 -24.64 10.36
C SER A 287 -16.65 -23.63 11.11
N VAL A 288 -16.64 -22.36 10.71
CA VAL A 288 -17.45 -21.31 11.35
C VAL A 288 -18.94 -21.52 11.07
N ASN A 289 -19.75 -21.55 12.13
CA ASN A 289 -21.21 -21.50 12.04
C ASN A 289 -21.63 -20.23 11.25
N PRO A 290 -22.38 -20.34 10.13
CA PRO A 290 -22.66 -19.23 9.23
C PRO A 290 -23.58 -18.14 9.81
N LYS A 291 -24.18 -18.35 11.00
CA LYS A 291 -24.99 -17.34 11.69
C LYS A 291 -24.18 -16.06 11.93
N VAL A 292 -24.69 -14.96 11.40
CA VAL A 292 -24.07 -13.63 11.51
C VAL A 292 -24.09 -13.13 12.96
N PRO A 293 -22.96 -12.63 13.49
CA PRO A 293 -22.93 -11.96 14.79
C PRO A 293 -23.70 -10.64 14.78
N ASN A 294 -24.35 -10.32 15.89
CA ASN A 294 -24.97 -9.00 16.12
C ASN A 294 -23.97 -7.87 15.84
N VAL A 295 -24.44 -6.78 15.25
CA VAL A 295 -23.63 -5.58 15.02
C VAL A 295 -23.20 -5.00 16.37
N ARG A 296 -21.92 -4.66 16.50
CA ARG A 296 -21.38 -3.94 17.67
C ARG A 296 -21.42 -2.44 17.40
N ARG A 297 -21.40 -1.62 18.46
CA ARG A 297 -21.32 -0.17 18.32
C ARG A 297 -20.05 0.20 17.50
N PRO A 298 -20.15 1.11 16.52
CA PRO A 298 -19.04 1.46 15.61
C PRO A 298 -18.10 2.56 16.15
N ASP A 299 -18.42 3.14 17.32
CA ASP A 299 -17.58 4.06 18.09
C ASP A 299 -16.38 3.36 18.78
N ARG A 300 -16.35 2.03 18.75
CA ARG A 300 -15.39 1.22 19.49
C ARG A 300 -13.99 1.23 18.86
N PRO A 301 -12.91 1.12 19.66
CA PRO A 301 -11.56 1.09 19.13
C PRO A 301 -11.23 -0.22 18.39
N ILE A 302 -10.35 -0.10 17.41
CA ILE A 302 -9.74 -1.21 16.64
C ILE A 302 -8.46 -1.71 17.32
N GLY A 303 -7.58 -0.79 17.72
CA GLY A 303 -6.35 -1.05 18.46
C GLY A 303 -6.07 0.02 19.52
N SER A 304 -4.82 0.11 20.00
CA SER A 304 -4.38 1.12 20.98
C SER A 304 -4.01 2.47 20.36
N SER A 305 -3.68 2.54 19.07
CA SER A 305 -3.26 3.78 18.39
C SER A 305 -4.39 4.83 18.39
N PRO A 306 -4.18 6.04 18.94
CA PRO A 306 -5.15 7.12 18.85
C PRO A 306 -5.39 7.58 17.41
N GLY A 307 -4.34 7.61 16.58
CA GLY A 307 -4.40 8.04 15.17
C GLY A 307 -5.30 7.12 14.33
N GLN A 308 -5.04 5.81 14.38
CA GLN A 308 -5.87 4.81 13.69
C GLN A 308 -7.33 4.87 14.13
N ASN A 309 -7.59 4.99 15.45
CA ASN A 309 -8.94 5.10 15.97
C ASN A 309 -9.65 6.41 15.55
N ALA A 310 -8.92 7.53 15.44
CA ALA A 310 -9.47 8.80 14.96
C ALA A 310 -9.79 8.76 13.45
N GLN A 311 -8.87 8.22 12.64
CA GLN A 311 -9.06 8.09 11.20
C GLN A 311 -10.24 7.16 10.86
N LEU A 312 -10.35 6.03 11.57
CA LEU A 312 -11.51 5.14 11.51
C LEU A 312 -12.84 5.87 11.74
N GLN A 313 -12.91 6.79 12.71
CA GLN A 313 -14.17 7.53 12.98
C GLN A 313 -14.47 8.59 11.92
N ALA A 314 -13.46 9.23 11.32
CA ALA A 314 -13.66 10.10 10.16
C ALA A 314 -14.16 9.32 8.94
N ASP A 315 -13.58 8.14 8.68
CA ASP A 315 -13.98 7.26 7.60
C ASP A 315 -15.40 6.73 7.80
N ILE A 316 -15.79 6.36 9.02
CA ILE A 316 -17.18 5.97 9.36
C ILE A 316 -18.16 7.13 9.16
N GLN A 317 -17.77 8.38 9.43
CA GLN A 317 -18.61 9.55 9.15
C GLN A 317 -18.79 9.78 7.65
N TYR A 318 -17.72 9.66 6.87
CA TYR A 318 -17.77 9.75 5.40
C TYR A 318 -18.58 8.62 4.77
N LEU A 319 -18.40 7.38 5.23
CA LEU A 319 -19.17 6.22 4.78
C LEU A 319 -20.68 6.41 5.02
N ARG A 320 -21.07 7.00 6.16
CA ARG A 320 -22.47 7.36 6.42
C ARG A 320 -22.96 8.47 5.48
N SER A 321 -22.16 9.50 5.20
CA SER A 321 -22.58 10.62 4.35
C SER A 321 -22.77 10.23 2.88
N ILE A 322 -22.07 9.20 2.40
CA ILE A 322 -22.27 8.62 1.05
C ILE A 322 -23.32 7.48 1.00
N GLY A 323 -23.94 7.11 2.13
CA GLY A 323 -24.96 6.07 2.20
C GLY A 323 -24.45 4.63 2.19
N ALA A 324 -23.29 4.34 2.80
CA ALA A 324 -22.83 2.99 3.04
C ALA A 324 -23.56 2.33 4.23
N GLU A 325 -23.84 1.03 4.11
CA GLU A 325 -24.63 0.25 5.05
C GLU A 325 -23.77 -0.77 5.82
N ASN A 326 -24.37 -1.46 6.80
CA ASN A 326 -23.79 -2.61 7.49
C ASN A 326 -22.38 -2.38 8.08
N ILE A 327 -22.10 -1.14 8.50
CA ILE A 327 -20.84 -0.72 9.11
C ILE A 327 -20.60 -1.52 10.40
N ARG A 328 -19.49 -2.26 10.43
CA ARG A 328 -19.05 -3.14 11.53
C ARG A 328 -17.58 -2.87 11.83
N VAL A 329 -17.23 -2.78 13.11
CA VAL A 329 -15.88 -2.42 13.56
C VAL A 329 -15.26 -3.54 14.42
N ASN A 330 -14.08 -4.02 14.02
CA ASN A 330 -13.32 -5.11 14.65
C ASN A 330 -14.22 -6.32 14.99
N GLN A 331 -15.01 -6.76 14.00
CA GLN A 331 -15.93 -7.89 14.06
C GLN A 331 -15.50 -9.00 13.10
N GLN A 332 -15.99 -10.22 13.31
CA GLN A 332 -15.71 -11.33 12.39
C GLN A 332 -16.25 -11.07 10.98
N GLN A 333 -15.58 -11.57 9.95
CA GLN A 333 -15.97 -11.37 8.55
C GLN A 333 -17.39 -11.83 8.24
N VAL A 334 -18.16 -10.99 7.56
CA VAL A 334 -19.49 -11.29 7.03
C VAL A 334 -19.56 -11.00 5.54
N ALA A 335 -20.26 -11.84 4.78
CA ALA A 335 -20.54 -11.61 3.37
C ALA A 335 -21.46 -10.40 3.17
N VAL A 336 -21.54 -9.92 1.92
CA VAL A 336 -22.37 -8.79 1.50
C VAL A 336 -23.82 -8.89 2.02
N HIS A 337 -24.42 -7.74 2.34
CA HIS A 337 -25.77 -7.58 2.92
C HIS A 337 -25.98 -8.32 4.26
N ASN A 338 -24.91 -8.61 5.01
CA ASN A 338 -24.95 -9.46 6.22
C ASN A 338 -25.60 -10.84 5.98
N SER A 339 -25.39 -11.44 4.79
CA SER A 339 -26.03 -12.71 4.42
C SER A 339 -25.53 -13.92 5.21
N GLN A 340 -24.23 -13.99 5.51
CA GLN A 340 -23.61 -15.07 6.30
C GLN A 340 -22.29 -14.62 6.94
N ARG A 341 -21.87 -15.28 8.03
CA ARG A 341 -20.51 -15.17 8.57
C ARG A 341 -19.58 -16.09 7.79
N VAL A 342 -18.47 -15.56 7.27
CA VAL A 342 -17.58 -16.27 6.31
C VAL A 342 -16.18 -16.55 6.86
N GLY A 343 -15.79 -15.95 7.98
CA GLY A 343 -14.48 -16.16 8.58
C GLY A 343 -14.45 -15.80 10.06
N THR A 344 -13.42 -16.26 10.75
CA THR A 344 -13.10 -15.88 12.13
C THR A 344 -12.14 -14.69 12.21
N ASN A 345 -11.48 -14.33 11.09
CA ASN A 345 -10.70 -13.09 11.00
C ASN A 345 -11.56 -11.87 11.30
N ARG A 346 -10.95 -10.81 11.85
CA ARG A 346 -11.64 -9.61 12.30
C ARG A 346 -11.07 -8.35 11.64
N PRO A 347 -11.55 -7.97 10.44
CA PRO A 347 -11.17 -6.70 9.85
C PRO A 347 -11.54 -5.53 10.76
N ASP A 348 -10.68 -4.53 10.80
CA ASP A 348 -10.87 -3.31 11.60
C ASP A 348 -12.18 -2.61 11.25
N LEU A 349 -12.51 -2.53 9.96
CA LEU A 349 -13.75 -1.99 9.45
C LEU A 349 -14.32 -2.87 8.31
N GLN A 350 -15.63 -3.06 8.31
CA GLN A 350 -16.38 -3.69 7.22
C GLN A 350 -17.63 -2.88 6.95
N PHE A 351 -18.03 -2.75 5.68
CA PHE A 351 -19.29 -2.10 5.28
C PHE A 351 -19.79 -2.65 3.94
N ASP A 352 -21.03 -2.34 3.58
CA ASP A 352 -21.60 -2.60 2.25
C ASP A 352 -21.82 -1.27 1.52
N TYR A 353 -21.41 -1.17 0.26
CA TYR A 353 -21.64 0.01 -0.56
C TYR A 353 -21.85 -0.39 -2.02
N LYS A 354 -22.86 0.18 -2.69
CA LYS A 354 -23.22 -0.11 -4.10
C LYS A 354 -23.32 -1.63 -4.42
N GLY A 355 -23.79 -2.43 -3.46
CA GLY A 355 -23.94 -3.89 -3.60
C GLY A 355 -22.64 -4.70 -3.49
N ARG A 356 -21.54 -4.11 -3.01
CA ARG A 356 -20.26 -4.78 -2.75
C ARG A 356 -19.93 -4.73 -1.26
N ARG A 357 -19.33 -5.81 -0.74
CA ARG A 357 -18.72 -5.86 0.60
C ARG A 357 -17.34 -5.20 0.51
N TYR A 358 -17.04 -4.33 1.46
CA TYR A 358 -15.70 -3.79 1.68
C TYR A 358 -15.17 -4.26 3.03
N HIS A 359 -13.87 -4.57 3.05
CA HIS A 359 -13.08 -4.83 4.24
C HIS A 359 -11.89 -3.86 4.26
N VAL A 360 -11.71 -3.14 5.36
CA VAL A 360 -10.62 -2.18 5.54
C VAL A 360 -9.80 -2.59 6.74
N GLU A 361 -8.49 -2.67 6.56
CA GLU A 361 -7.52 -2.84 7.64
C GLU A 361 -6.72 -1.54 7.77
N TYR A 362 -6.55 -1.05 9.00
CA TYR A 362 -5.75 0.14 9.30
C TYR A 362 -4.41 -0.34 9.88
N ASP A 363 -3.35 -0.22 9.09
CA ASP A 363 -1.99 -0.56 9.52
C ASP A 363 -1.18 0.71 9.82
N THR A 364 0.00 0.56 10.42
CA THR A 364 0.99 1.64 10.56
C THR A 364 2.15 1.39 9.60
N PRO A 365 2.97 2.40 9.24
CA PRO A 365 4.13 2.22 8.35
C PRO A 365 5.12 1.13 8.80
N ALA A 366 5.20 0.91 10.12
CA ALA A 366 6.05 -0.08 10.77
C ALA A 366 5.43 -1.49 10.91
N SER A 367 4.16 -1.68 10.53
CA SER A 367 3.45 -2.96 10.70
C SER A 367 3.49 -3.81 9.43
N GLY A 368 3.98 -5.05 9.56
CA GLY A 368 4.01 -6.03 8.47
C GLY A 368 2.74 -6.86 8.31
N ARG A 369 1.61 -6.46 8.91
CA ARG A 369 0.47 -7.37 9.16
C ARG A 369 -0.61 -7.34 8.08
N GLY A 370 -0.77 -6.19 7.42
CA GLY A 370 -1.75 -5.94 6.36
C GLY A 370 -1.79 -7.01 5.28
N PRO A 371 -0.67 -7.42 4.65
CA PRO A 371 -0.69 -8.44 3.59
C PRO A 371 -1.19 -9.82 4.07
N GLY A 372 -0.82 -10.23 5.29
CA GLY A 372 -1.28 -11.49 5.88
C GLY A 372 -2.77 -11.45 6.25
N HIS A 373 -3.24 -10.30 6.75
CA HIS A 373 -4.65 -10.03 6.97
C HIS A 373 -5.44 -10.04 5.66
N GLN A 374 -4.99 -9.31 4.64
CA GLN A 374 -5.58 -9.23 3.31
C GLN A 374 -5.72 -10.62 2.66
N SER A 375 -4.64 -11.40 2.61
CA SER A 375 -4.66 -12.77 2.06
C SER A 375 -5.75 -13.63 2.72
N ARG A 376 -5.84 -13.58 4.06
CA ARG A 376 -6.87 -14.30 4.83
C ARG A 376 -8.28 -13.76 4.58
N ILE A 377 -8.44 -12.44 4.42
CA ILE A 377 -9.71 -11.80 4.10
C ILE A 377 -10.23 -12.27 2.75
N THR A 378 -9.42 -12.12 1.68
CA THR A 378 -9.74 -12.52 0.31
C THR A 378 -9.99 -14.03 0.18
N SER A 379 -9.29 -14.85 0.97
CA SER A 379 -9.54 -16.30 1.02
C SER A 379 -10.93 -16.62 1.59
N ASN A 380 -11.45 -15.84 2.55
CA ASN A 380 -12.74 -16.06 3.19
C ASN A 380 -13.92 -15.42 2.45
N ASP A 381 -13.74 -14.26 1.83
CA ASP A 381 -14.74 -13.63 0.95
C ASP A 381 -14.11 -13.23 -0.39
N LEU A 382 -14.42 -14.02 -1.43
CA LEU A 382 -13.96 -13.81 -2.81
C LEU A 382 -14.63 -12.62 -3.49
N ASN A 383 -15.75 -12.12 -2.96
CA ASN A 383 -16.55 -11.06 -3.55
C ASN A 383 -16.37 -9.71 -2.84
N ALA A 384 -15.55 -9.67 -1.79
CA ALA A 384 -15.23 -8.46 -1.05
C ALA A 384 -14.01 -7.73 -1.62
N ASP A 385 -14.10 -6.41 -1.71
CA ASP A 385 -12.92 -5.57 -1.92
C ASP A 385 -12.17 -5.37 -0.60
N VAL A 386 -10.85 -5.52 -0.63
CA VAL A 386 -9.98 -5.23 0.51
C VAL A 386 -9.24 -3.92 0.28
N ILE A 387 -9.24 -3.06 1.29
CA ILE A 387 -8.53 -1.78 1.30
C ILE A 387 -7.52 -1.82 2.46
N LEU A 388 -6.24 -1.66 2.17
CA LEU A 388 -5.21 -1.46 3.18
C LEU A 388 -4.96 0.04 3.30
N LEU A 389 -5.10 0.60 4.50
CA LEU A 389 -4.82 2.00 4.78
C LEU A 389 -3.65 2.11 5.76
N ILE A 390 -2.60 2.80 5.35
CA ILE A 390 -1.50 3.18 6.24
C ILE A 390 -1.88 4.47 6.95
N VAL A 391 -1.87 4.45 8.27
CA VAL A 391 -2.08 5.62 9.14
C VAL A 391 -0.83 5.81 10.00
N PRO A 392 -0.20 7.00 9.99
CA PRO A 392 0.86 7.36 10.93
C PRO A 392 0.32 7.49 12.37
#